data_AF-A0A3G2JAZ7-F1
#
_entry.id   AF-A0A3G2JAZ7-F1
#
_cell.length_a   1.000
_cell.length_b   1.000
_cell.length_c   1.000
_cell.angle_alpha   90.00
_cell.angle_beta   90.00
_cell.angle_gamma   90.00
#
_symmetry.space_group_name_H-M   'P 1'
#
loop_
_entity.id
_entity.type
_entity.pdbx_description
1 polymer ?
#
loop_
_entity_poly.entity_id
_entity_poly.type
_entity_poly.pdbx_seq_one_letter_code
_entity_poly.pdbx_strand_id
1 'polypeptide(L)'
;MAGDKPEGSEVPLLYSEGNVASRVALEREVRGWSTTELAERVTRAGVKMNQTAVWRIESGTPRRRINLDEALAFARVFELPLEELMSPPLEGLDVNGRRLVQEAVEAFYETREAQDRLHRAVTAIAEHIQAHPDSSRAIHEQCRRLTGDERDARTLTEHIEDGGYYR
;
A
#
# COMPACT_ATOMS: atom_id res chain seq x y z
N MET A 1 11.39 -6.26 -29.83
CA MET A 1 11.70 -5.47 -28.62
C MET A 1 10.45 -5.45 -27.76
N ALA A 2 10.23 -6.53 -27.01
CA ALA A 2 9.10 -6.65 -26.09
C ALA A 2 9.46 -5.86 -24.83
N GLY A 3 8.63 -4.88 -24.49
CA GLY A 3 8.75 -4.15 -23.24
C GLY A 3 8.53 -5.11 -22.08
N ASP A 4 9.55 -5.22 -21.25
CA ASP A 4 9.51 -5.85 -19.94
C ASP A 4 8.41 -5.13 -19.13
N LYS A 5 7.26 -5.80 -18.96
CA LYS A 5 6.26 -5.35 -17.99
C LYS A 5 6.90 -5.61 -16.63
N PRO A 6 7.03 -4.61 -15.74
CA PRO A 6 7.45 -4.89 -14.38
C PRO A 6 6.40 -5.83 -13.77
N GLU A 7 6.79 -7.09 -13.57
CA GLU A 7 6.07 -8.07 -12.79
C GLU A 7 5.73 -7.43 -11.44
N GLY A 8 4.46 -7.52 -11.05
CA GLY A 8 3.93 -7.23 -9.72
C GLY A 8 4.77 -6.23 -8.92
N SER A 9 4.61 -4.94 -9.21
CA SER A 9 5.01 -3.87 -8.28
C SER A 9 4.18 -4.02 -7.01
N GLU A 10 4.58 -4.95 -6.15
CA GLU A 10 4.07 -5.11 -4.80
C GLU A 10 4.26 -3.75 -4.13
N VAL A 11 3.15 -3.07 -3.83
CA VAL A 11 3.19 -1.81 -3.10
C VAL A 11 3.96 -2.11 -1.80
N PRO A 12 5.12 -1.47 -1.54
CA PRO A 12 5.88 -1.76 -0.35
C PRO A 12 4.99 -1.56 0.88
N LEU A 13 4.90 -2.59 1.74
CA LEU A 13 4.10 -2.50 2.96
C LEU A 13 4.53 -1.27 3.76
N LEU A 14 3.55 -0.47 4.21
CA LEU A 14 3.83 0.71 5.05
C LEU A 14 4.62 0.28 6.30
N TYR A 15 4.29 -0.87 6.88
CA TYR A 15 5.02 -1.44 8.00
C TYR A 15 5.72 -2.72 7.56
N SER A 16 7.05 -2.74 7.66
CA SER A 16 7.82 -3.94 7.33
C SER A 16 9.07 -4.08 8.20
N GLU A 17 9.53 -5.32 8.34
CA GLU A 17 10.81 -5.62 8.99
C GLU A 17 11.99 -4.98 8.24
N GLY A 18 11.90 -4.86 6.92
CA GLY A 18 12.88 -4.16 6.09
C GLY A 18 12.98 -2.67 6.42
N ASN A 19 11.86 -2.02 6.72
CA ASN A 19 11.82 -0.62 7.15
C ASN A 19 12.50 -0.45 8.50
N VAL A 20 12.27 -1.36 9.45
CA VAL A 20 12.95 -1.35 10.75
C VAL A 20 14.47 -1.41 10.57
N ALA A 21 14.97 -2.34 9.74
CA ALA A 21 16.40 -2.45 9.49
C ALA A 21 17.01 -1.16 8.88
N SER A 22 16.33 -0.57 7.89
CA SER A 22 16.75 0.70 7.29
C SER A 22 16.71 1.86 8.31
N ARG A 23 15.68 1.91 9.17
CA ARG A 23 15.55 2.92 10.22
C ARG A 23 16.64 2.77 11.27
N VAL A 24 16.95 1.55 11.70
CA VAL A 24 18.03 1.26 12.67
C VAL A 24 19.36 1.85 12.18
N ALA A 25 19.72 1.64 10.90
CA ALA A 25 20.92 2.20 10.32
C ALA A 25 20.90 3.74 10.30
N LEU A 26 19.79 4.34 9.85
CA LEU A 26 19.62 5.80 9.80
C LEU A 26 19.74 6.44 11.20
N GLU A 27 18.97 5.96 12.17
CA GLU A 27 18.94 6.54 13.52
C GLU A 27 20.29 6.42 14.22
N ARG A 28 21.03 5.32 13.96
CA ARG A 28 22.40 5.11 14.42
C ARG A 28 23.34 6.16 13.83
N GLU A 29 23.28 6.37 12.51
CA GLU A 29 24.14 7.30 11.78
C GLU A 29 23.87 8.76 12.17
N VAL A 30 22.60 9.15 12.24
CA VAL A 30 22.19 10.51 12.66
C VAL A 30 22.68 10.84 14.07
N ARG A 31 22.71 9.86 14.98
CA ARG A 31 23.20 10.03 16.35
C ARG A 31 24.72 9.86 16.50
N GLY A 32 25.42 9.53 15.42
CA GLY A 32 26.87 9.29 15.43
C GLY A 32 27.29 8.06 16.25
N TRP A 33 26.40 7.08 16.42
CA TRP A 33 26.69 5.88 17.21
C TRP A 33 27.42 4.83 16.39
N SER A 34 28.39 4.17 17.01
CA SER A 34 28.94 2.93 16.45
C SER A 34 27.95 1.76 16.59
N THR A 35 28.12 0.70 15.82
CA THR A 35 27.31 -0.54 15.96
C THR A 35 27.47 -1.18 17.34
N THR A 36 28.64 -1.03 17.98
CA THR A 36 28.89 -1.47 19.36
C THR A 36 28.09 -0.63 20.35
N GLU A 37 28.11 0.69 20.19
CA GLU A 37 27.36 1.60 21.06
C GLU A 37 25.85 1.38 21.00
N LEU A 38 25.32 1.10 19.81
CA LEU A 38 23.90 0.77 19.65
C LEU A 38 23.58 -0.56 20.34
N ALA A 39 24.43 -1.58 20.16
CA ALA A 39 24.24 -2.88 20.81
C ALA A 39 24.24 -2.77 22.34
N GLU A 40 25.13 -1.94 22.91
CA GLU A 40 25.16 -1.66 24.35
C GLU A 40 23.88 -0.97 24.85
N ARG A 41 23.37 0.01 24.10
CA ARG A 41 22.11 0.70 24.43
C ARG A 41 20.92 -0.23 24.40
N VAL A 42 20.80 -1.07 23.37
CA VAL A 42 19.73 -2.08 23.24
C VAL A 42 19.83 -3.11 24.36
N THR A 43 21.04 -3.54 24.71
CA THR A 43 21.29 -4.42 25.86
C THR A 43 20.84 -3.78 27.17
N ARG A 44 21.14 -2.49 27.36
CA ARG A 44 20.67 -1.72 28.53
C ARG A 44 19.16 -1.55 28.56
N ALA A 45 18.50 -1.57 27.41
CA ALA A 45 17.04 -1.56 27.27
C ALA A 45 16.37 -2.93 27.48
N GLY A 46 17.13 -3.94 27.92
CA GLY A 46 16.65 -5.25 28.35
C GLY A 46 16.78 -6.38 27.32
N VAL A 47 17.33 -6.10 26.13
CA VAL A 47 17.45 -7.11 25.07
C VAL A 47 18.90 -7.34 24.71
N LYS A 48 19.41 -8.55 24.97
CA LYS A 48 20.81 -8.90 24.70
C LYS A 48 21.14 -8.73 23.22
N MET A 49 21.99 -7.77 22.91
CA MET A 49 22.41 -7.42 21.55
C MET A 49 23.93 -7.30 21.50
N ASN A 50 24.54 -7.74 20.39
CA ASN A 50 25.97 -7.56 20.15
C ASN A 50 26.22 -6.79 18.84
N GLN A 51 27.44 -6.27 18.68
CA GLN A 51 27.83 -5.49 17.51
C GLN A 51 27.55 -6.22 16.18
N THR A 52 27.89 -7.52 16.11
CA THR A 52 27.68 -8.34 14.90
C THR A 52 26.20 -8.50 14.57
N ALA A 53 25.33 -8.61 15.57
CA ALA A 53 23.89 -8.71 15.39
C ALA A 53 23.31 -7.42 14.80
N VAL A 54 23.75 -6.25 15.30
CA VAL A 54 23.39 -4.94 14.73
C VAL A 54 23.83 -4.86 13.27
N TRP A 55 25.09 -5.18 12.98
CA TRP A 55 25.60 -5.15 11.60
C TRP A 55 24.83 -6.09 10.66
N ARG A 56 24.47 -7.30 11.11
CA ARG A 56 23.68 -8.25 10.32
C ARG A 56 22.23 -7.81 10.09
N ILE A 57 21.66 -7.01 10.99
CA ILE A 57 20.36 -6.37 10.81
C ILE A 57 20.47 -5.31 9.71
N GLU A 58 21.45 -4.41 9.82
CA GLU A 58 21.59 -3.26 8.91
C GLU A 58 22.01 -3.68 7.49
N SER A 59 23.00 -4.57 7.38
CA SER A 59 23.73 -4.82 6.11
C SER A 59 23.94 -6.29 5.78
N GLY A 60 23.40 -7.23 6.55
CA GLY A 60 23.58 -8.66 6.30
C GLY A 60 22.89 -9.14 5.02
N THR A 61 23.45 -10.18 4.38
CA THR A 61 22.85 -10.87 3.22
C THR A 61 22.88 -12.38 3.43
N PRO A 62 21.74 -13.05 3.69
CA PRO A 62 20.42 -12.47 3.95
C PRO A 62 20.40 -11.64 5.25
N ARG A 63 19.53 -10.62 5.30
CA ARG A 63 19.38 -9.79 6.51
C ARG A 63 18.92 -10.65 7.69
N ARG A 64 19.50 -10.38 8.87
CA ARG A 64 19.06 -11.02 10.11
C ARG A 64 17.66 -10.50 10.46
N ARG A 65 16.78 -11.44 10.84
CA ARG A 65 15.45 -11.08 11.32
C ARG A 65 15.47 -10.40 12.69
N ILE A 66 14.54 -9.46 12.89
CA ILE A 66 14.29 -8.71 14.12
C ILE A 66 13.02 -9.27 14.74
N ASN A 67 13.10 -9.73 16.00
CA ASN A 67 11.91 -10.15 16.73
C ASN A 67 11.18 -8.96 17.40
N LEU A 68 9.99 -9.20 17.95
CA LEU A 68 9.18 -8.14 18.56
C LEU A 68 9.89 -7.46 19.75
N ASP A 69 10.58 -8.21 20.60
CA ASP A 69 11.29 -7.65 21.75
C ASP A 69 12.44 -6.73 21.31
N GLU A 70 13.18 -7.13 20.28
CA GLU A 70 14.23 -6.32 19.66
C GLU A 70 13.64 -5.05 19.03
N ALA A 71 12.53 -5.14 18.31
CA ALA A 71 11.85 -3.99 17.73
C ALA A 71 11.38 -3.01 18.82
N LEU A 72 10.80 -3.51 19.92
CA LEU A 72 10.42 -2.69 21.08
C LEU A 72 11.63 -2.07 21.77
N ALA A 73 12.76 -2.78 21.85
CA ALA A 73 13.98 -2.23 22.42
C ALA A 73 14.59 -1.13 21.54
N PHE A 74 14.60 -1.30 20.21
CA PHE A 74 15.00 -0.24 19.28
C PHE A 74 14.09 0.99 19.39
N ALA A 75 12.77 0.79 19.43
CA ALA A 75 11.80 1.87 19.61
C ALA A 75 12.08 2.67 20.89
N ARG A 76 12.35 1.98 22.01
CA ARG A 76 12.75 2.64 23.27
C ARG A 76 14.09 3.37 23.18
N VAL A 77 15.10 2.77 22.55
CA VAL A 77 16.46 3.36 22.42
C VAL A 77 16.47 4.58 21.52
N PHE A 78 15.66 4.58 20.46
CA PHE A 78 15.56 5.72 19.54
C PHE A 78 14.52 6.75 19.93
N GLU A 79 13.72 6.46 20.96
CA GLU A 79 12.59 7.28 21.42
C GLU A 79 11.54 7.50 20.32
N LEU A 80 11.32 6.45 19.52
CA LEU A 80 10.36 6.45 18.43
C LEU A 80 9.16 5.56 18.78
N PRO A 81 7.93 5.94 18.39
CA PRO A 81 6.81 5.00 18.34
C PRO A 81 7.19 3.78 17.49
N LEU A 82 6.75 2.58 17.91
CA LEU A 82 7.03 1.35 17.13
C LEU A 82 6.52 1.47 15.69
N GLU A 83 5.38 2.12 15.50
CA GLU A 83 4.80 2.42 14.19
C GLU A 83 5.74 3.24 13.31
N GLU A 84 6.40 4.25 13.88
CA GLU A 84 7.38 5.07 13.17
C GLU A 84 8.65 4.28 12.83
N LEU A 85 9.12 3.45 13.77
CA LEU A 85 10.25 2.55 13.54
C LEU A 85 10.01 1.60 12.36
N MET A 86 8.79 1.09 12.22
CA MET A 86 8.40 0.15 11.15
C MET A 86 8.05 0.84 9.82
N SER A 87 7.98 2.17 9.78
CA SER A 87 7.67 2.92 8.56
C SER A 87 8.92 3.25 7.73
N PRO A 88 8.82 3.46 6.40
CA PRO A 88 9.97 3.84 5.58
C PRO A 88 10.55 5.18 6.04
N PRO A 89 11.89 5.33 6.10
CA PRO A 89 12.53 6.60 6.40
C PRO A 89 12.39 7.59 5.25
N LEU A 90 11.22 8.22 5.17
CA LEU A 90 10.94 9.31 4.24
C LEU A 90 11.24 10.63 4.96
N GLU A 91 12.22 11.37 4.47
CA GLU A 91 12.51 12.72 4.94
C GLU A 91 11.28 13.63 4.70
N GLY A 92 10.94 14.46 5.70
CA GLY A 92 9.92 15.49 5.57
C GLY A 92 8.45 15.05 5.71
N LEU A 93 8.18 13.77 5.96
CA LEU A 93 6.82 13.26 6.23
C LEU A 93 6.73 12.74 7.67
N ASP A 94 5.79 13.26 8.46
CA ASP A 94 5.47 12.74 9.78
C ASP A 94 4.56 11.49 9.68
N VAL A 95 4.22 10.88 10.82
CA VAL A 95 3.36 9.68 10.88
C VAL A 95 1.98 9.94 10.24
N ASN A 96 1.40 11.11 10.50
CA ASN A 96 0.09 11.47 9.95
C ASN A 96 0.13 11.61 8.43
N GLY A 97 1.16 12.27 7.88
CA GLY A 97 1.37 12.41 6.45
C GLY A 97 1.54 11.05 5.76
N ARG A 98 2.29 10.12 6.37
CA ARG A 98 2.43 8.75 5.86
C ARG A 98 1.08 8.02 5.80
N ARG A 99 0.27 8.13 6.86
CA ARG A 99 -1.07 7.52 6.92
C ARG A 99 -1.99 8.06 5.82
N LEU A 100 -2.00 9.38 5.60
CA LEU A 100 -2.80 10.02 4.56
C LEU A 100 -2.41 9.57 3.15
N VAL A 101 -1.09 9.44 2.89
CA VAL A 101 -0.60 8.92 1.60
C VAL A 101 -1.04 7.48 1.38
N GLN A 102 -0.95 6.63 2.40
CA GLN A 102 -1.42 5.25 2.30
C GLN A 102 -2.92 5.19 1.99
N GLU A 103 -3.74 5.92 2.75
CA GLU A 103 -5.19 5.99 2.55
C GLU A 103 -5.54 6.45 1.12
N ALA A 104 -4.82 7.46 0.60
CA ALA A 104 -5.01 7.94 -0.77
C ALA A 104 -4.63 6.90 -1.83
N VAL A 105 -3.53 6.17 -1.63
CA VAL A 105 -3.08 5.12 -2.56
C VAL A 105 -4.03 3.94 -2.56
N GLU A 106 -4.50 3.51 -1.38
CA GLU A 106 -5.50 2.44 -1.25
C GLU A 106 -6.80 2.82 -1.97
N ALA A 107 -7.36 4.00 -1.67
CA ALA A 107 -8.57 4.50 -2.32
C ALA A 107 -8.41 4.62 -3.85
N PHE A 108 -7.21 4.99 -4.33
CA PHE A 108 -6.91 5.05 -5.76
C PHE A 108 -7.01 3.67 -6.42
N TYR A 109 -6.39 2.64 -5.83
CA TYR A 109 -6.45 1.29 -6.36
C TYR A 109 -7.87 0.69 -6.28
N GLU A 110 -8.59 0.91 -5.18
CA GLU A 110 -9.99 0.51 -5.05
C GLU A 110 -10.87 1.15 -6.12
N THR A 111 -10.67 2.45 -6.38
CA THR A 111 -11.40 3.17 -7.43
C THR A 111 -11.10 2.58 -8.80
N ARG A 112 -9.83 2.32 -9.11
CA ARG A 112 -9.46 1.70 -10.41
C ARG A 112 -10.06 0.32 -10.59
N GLU A 113 -10.02 -0.51 -9.54
CA GLU A 113 -10.61 -1.85 -9.61
C GLU A 113 -12.14 -1.78 -9.83
N ALA A 114 -12.81 -0.86 -9.13
CA ALA A 114 -14.24 -0.62 -9.32
C ALA A 114 -14.55 -0.11 -10.74
N GLN A 115 -13.75 0.78 -11.29
CA GLN A 115 -13.88 1.27 -12.67
C GLN A 115 -13.67 0.16 -13.70
N ASP A 116 -12.66 -0.69 -13.52
CA ASP A 116 -12.42 -1.84 -14.41
C ASP A 116 -13.54 -2.87 -14.34
N ARG A 117 -14.13 -3.06 -13.15
CA ARG A 117 -15.31 -3.91 -12.97
C ARG A 117 -16.54 -3.32 -13.65
N LEU A 118 -16.77 -2.02 -13.50
CA LEU A 118 -17.87 -1.31 -14.17
C LEU A 118 -17.74 -1.37 -15.68
N HIS A 119 -16.54 -1.06 -16.22
CA HIS A 119 -16.26 -1.13 -17.65
C HIS A 119 -16.64 -2.50 -18.22
N ARG A 120 -16.15 -3.59 -17.61
CA ARG A 120 -16.47 -4.95 -18.04
C ARG A 120 -17.97 -5.25 -18.00
N ALA A 121 -18.67 -4.81 -16.96
CA ALA A 121 -20.11 -5.04 -16.83
C ALA A 121 -20.91 -4.27 -17.90
N VAL A 122 -20.56 -3.01 -18.11
CA VAL A 122 -21.20 -2.14 -19.11
C VAL A 122 -20.98 -2.67 -20.52
N THR A 123 -19.75 -3.03 -20.89
CA THR A 123 -19.45 -3.61 -22.21
C THR A 123 -20.21 -4.92 -22.41
N ALA A 124 -20.29 -5.78 -21.40
CA ALA A 124 -21.07 -7.02 -21.48
C ALA A 124 -22.58 -6.77 -21.67
N ILE A 125 -23.13 -5.73 -21.03
CA ILE A 125 -24.52 -5.32 -21.24
C ILE A 125 -24.72 -4.79 -22.68
N ALA A 126 -23.80 -3.94 -23.16
CA ALA A 126 -23.87 -3.41 -24.52
C ALA A 126 -23.83 -4.54 -25.57
N GLU A 127 -22.91 -5.50 -25.42
CA GLU A 127 -22.83 -6.71 -26.25
C GLU A 127 -24.13 -7.53 -26.19
N HIS A 128 -24.71 -7.68 -24.99
CA HIS A 128 -25.97 -8.38 -24.82
C HIS A 128 -27.13 -7.69 -25.54
N ILE A 129 -27.24 -6.36 -25.43
CA ILE A 129 -28.25 -5.55 -26.12
C ILE A 129 -28.07 -5.65 -27.64
N GLN A 130 -26.83 -5.61 -28.12
CA GLN A 130 -26.55 -5.79 -29.54
C GLN A 130 -26.99 -7.17 -30.05
N ALA A 131 -26.80 -8.21 -29.26
CA ALA A 131 -27.26 -9.56 -29.58
C ALA A 131 -28.78 -9.75 -29.40
N HIS A 132 -29.43 -8.96 -28.54
CA HIS A 132 -30.86 -9.08 -28.19
C HIS A 132 -31.54 -7.70 -28.11
N PRO A 133 -31.81 -7.03 -29.25
CA PRO A 133 -32.30 -5.65 -29.25
C PRO A 133 -33.59 -5.43 -28.45
N ASP A 134 -34.48 -6.43 -28.42
CA ASP A 134 -35.76 -6.38 -27.69
C ASP A 134 -35.57 -6.29 -26.16
N SER A 135 -34.41 -6.68 -25.62
CA SER A 135 -34.12 -6.62 -24.18
C SER A 135 -33.64 -5.24 -23.70
N SER A 136 -33.25 -4.34 -24.62
CA SER A 136 -32.70 -3.01 -24.31
C SER A 136 -33.58 -2.24 -23.33
N ARG A 137 -34.87 -2.09 -23.65
CA ARG A 137 -35.81 -1.33 -22.82
C ARG A 137 -35.90 -1.89 -21.39
N ALA A 138 -36.01 -3.20 -21.26
CA ALA A 138 -36.13 -3.86 -19.96
C ALA A 138 -34.84 -3.68 -19.13
N ILE A 139 -33.67 -3.71 -19.77
CA ILE A 139 -32.39 -3.47 -19.13
C ILE A 139 -32.29 -2.02 -18.63
N HIS A 140 -32.60 -1.02 -19.45
CA HIS A 140 -32.59 0.38 -19.01
C HIS A 140 -33.59 0.66 -17.88
N GLU A 141 -34.79 0.09 -17.94
CA GLU A 141 -35.78 0.19 -16.86
C GLU A 141 -35.26 -0.46 -15.56
N GLN A 142 -34.58 -1.61 -15.67
CA GLN A 142 -33.98 -2.29 -14.53
C GLN A 142 -32.81 -1.50 -13.93
N CYS A 143 -31.92 -0.93 -14.75
CA CYS A 143 -30.85 -0.04 -14.31
C CYS A 143 -31.43 1.14 -13.51
N ARG A 144 -32.43 1.82 -14.06
CA ARG A 144 -33.10 2.94 -13.38
C ARG A 144 -33.76 2.53 -12.06
N ARG A 145 -34.31 1.31 -11.97
CA ARG A 145 -34.95 0.81 -10.73
C ARG A 145 -33.95 0.47 -9.64
N LEU A 146 -32.77 -0.02 -10.02
CA LEU A 146 -31.72 -0.43 -9.07
C LEU A 146 -30.83 0.74 -8.64
N THR A 147 -30.69 1.76 -9.49
CA THR A 147 -29.97 2.98 -9.14
C THR A 147 -30.88 3.89 -8.32
N GLY A 148 -30.44 4.25 -7.11
CA GLY A 148 -31.22 5.09 -6.18
C GLY A 148 -31.31 6.58 -6.56
N ASP A 149 -30.50 7.03 -7.52
CA ASP A 149 -30.44 8.42 -8.01
C ASP A 149 -30.66 8.44 -9.54
N GLU A 150 -31.55 9.33 -10.01
CA GLU A 150 -31.87 9.52 -11.43
C GLU A 150 -30.66 10.00 -12.25
N ARG A 151 -29.77 10.79 -11.64
CA ARG A 151 -28.52 11.26 -12.28
C ARG A 151 -27.59 10.09 -12.56
N ASP A 152 -27.40 9.22 -11.57
CA ASP A 152 -26.52 8.06 -11.69
C ASP A 152 -27.09 7.02 -12.68
N ALA A 153 -28.42 6.86 -12.71
CA ALA A 153 -29.09 6.00 -13.67
C ALA A 153 -28.85 6.46 -15.12
N ARG A 154 -28.86 7.78 -15.34
CA ARG A 154 -28.57 8.37 -16.65
C ARG A 154 -27.11 8.14 -17.04
N THR A 155 -26.16 8.42 -16.14
CA THR A 155 -24.73 8.19 -16.41
C THR A 155 -24.42 6.73 -16.71
N LEU A 156 -25.00 5.77 -15.97
CA LEU A 156 -24.83 4.34 -16.26
C LEU A 156 -25.41 3.96 -17.63
N THR A 157 -26.55 4.55 -18.01
CA THR A 157 -27.17 4.33 -19.32
C THR A 157 -26.29 4.84 -20.45
N GLU A 158 -25.74 6.05 -20.32
CA GLU A 158 -24.79 6.62 -21.29
C GLU A 158 -23.58 5.71 -21.50
N HIS A 159 -23.00 5.15 -20.43
CA HIS A 159 -21.88 4.21 -20.55
C HIS A 159 -22.25 2.92 -21.32
N ILE A 160 -23.47 2.40 -21.10
CA ILE A 160 -23.97 1.21 -21.82
C ILE A 160 -24.15 1.51 -23.30
N GLU A 161 -24.71 2.67 -23.64
CA GLU A 161 -24.91 3.10 -25.02
C GLU A 161 -23.58 3.36 -25.73
N ASP A 162 -22.60 3.94 -25.03
CA ASP A 162 -21.23 4.17 -25.53
C ASP A 162 -20.41 2.86 -25.64
N GLY A 163 -20.89 1.74 -25.08
CA GLY A 163 -20.21 0.44 -25.11
C GLY A 163 -18.98 0.34 -24.20
N GLY A 164 -18.78 1.32 -23.31
CA GLY A 164 -17.61 1.36 -22.45
C GLY A 164 -17.61 2.53 -21.46
N TYR A 165 -16.95 2.31 -20.32
CA TYR A 165 -16.73 3.35 -19.31
C TYR A 165 -15.49 4.22 -19.60
N TYR A 166 -14.50 3.70 -20.33
CA TYR A 166 -13.33 4.44 -20.78
C TYR A 166 -13.60 4.88 -22.21
N ARG A 167 -13.49 6.19 -22.49
CA ARG A 167 -13.46 6.71 -23.86
C ARG A 167 -12.09 6.52 -24.48
#